data_AF-F3CGF3-F1
#
_entry.id   AF-F3CGF3-F1
#
_cell.length_a   1.000
_cell.length_b   1.000
_cell.length_c   1.000
_cell.angle_alpha   90.00
_cell.angle_beta   90.00
_cell.angle_gamma   90.00
#
_symmetry.space_group_name_H-M   'P 1'
#
loop_
_entity.id
_entity.type
_entity.pdbx_description
1 polymer ?
#
loop_
_entity_poly.entity_id
_entity_poly.type
_entity_poly.pdbx_seq_one_letter_code
_entity_poly.pdbx_strand_id
1 'polypeptide(L)' 'RRNHSQTFLLSVAGLNLALLSIYPALKVAPLVVTPLLHIDNFACLYMAIILASTLACVTMAHAYLGDGKAGYPGNRE' A
#
# COMPACT_ATOMS: atom_id res chain seq x y z
N ARG A 1 -3.97 18.78 -15.27
CA ARG A 1 -3.10 17.67 -15.73
C ARG A 1 -3.28 16.50 -14.75
N ARG A 2 -4.25 15.61 -15.02
CA ARG A 2 -4.59 14.48 -14.14
C ARG A 2 -3.53 13.39 -14.31
N ASN A 3 -2.46 13.47 -13.53
CA ASN A 3 -1.32 12.59 -13.70
C ASN A 3 -1.57 11.27 -12.93
N HIS A 4 -2.38 10.38 -13.51
CA HIS A 4 -2.73 9.07 -12.95
C HIS A 4 -1.49 8.28 -12.49
N SER A 5 -0.41 8.37 -13.26
CA SER A 5 0.89 7.77 -12.93
C SER A 5 1.55 8.39 -11.69
N GLN A 6 1.32 9.67 -11.37
CA GLN A 6 1.89 10.29 -10.16
C GLN A 6 1.19 9.79 -8.90
N THR A 7 -0.14 9.63 -8.92
CA THR A 7 -0.87 9.07 -7.78
C THR A 7 -0.46 7.62 -7.53
N PHE A 8 -0.27 6.82 -8.60
CA PHE A 8 0.25 5.46 -8.49
C PHE A 8 1.66 5.42 -7.88
N LEU A 9 2.59 6.21 -8.42
CA LEU A 9 3.96 6.31 -7.90
C LEU A 9 4.00 6.75 -6.43
N LEU A 10 3.15 7.72 -6.05
CA LEU A 10 3.06 8.19 -4.67
C LEU A 10 2.54 7.10 -3.73
N SER A 11 1.50 6.36 -4.12
CA SER A 11 0.95 5.26 -3.34
C SER A 11 1.96 4.13 -3.17
N VAL A 12 2.64 3.69 -4.24
CA VAL A 12 3.65 2.62 -4.17
C VAL A 12 4.85 3.02 -3.32
N ALA A 13 5.32 4.26 -3.45
CA ALA A 13 6.40 4.79 -2.63
C ALA A 13 6.01 4.84 -1.15
N GLY A 14 4.82 5.36 -0.83
CA GLY A 14 4.30 5.41 0.54
C GLY A 14 4.13 4.02 1.15
N LEU A 15 3.66 3.04 0.37
CA LEU A 15 3.47 1.66 0.83
C LEU A 15 4.79 0.94 1.13
N ASN A 16 5.81 1.15 0.28
CA ASN A 16 7.16 0.63 0.54
C ASN A 16 7.75 1.26 1.81
N LEU A 17 7.57 2.58 1.99
CA LEU A 17 8.01 3.28 3.20
C LEU A 17 7.30 2.76 4.45
N ALA A 18 6.00 2.48 4.37
CA ALA A 18 5.22 1.89 5.44
C ALA A 18 5.70 0.46 5.78
N LEU A 19 6.04 -0.35 4.77
CA LEU A 19 6.67 -1.66 4.98
C LEU A 19 8.00 -1.55 5.72
N LEU A 20 8.84 -0.58 5.33
CA LEU A 20 10.11 -0.32 6.02
C LEU A 20 9.90 0.15 7.47
N SER A 21 8.84 0.92 7.72
CA SER A 21 8.47 1.41 9.05
C SER A 21 8.02 0.30 10.02
N ILE A 22 7.59 -0.85 9.51
CA ILE A 22 7.27 -2.02 10.33
C ILE A 22 8.52 -2.61 11.01
N TYR A 23 9.70 -2.50 10.38
CA TYR A 23 10.96 -3.02 10.94
C TYR A 23 11.37 -2.39 12.28
N PRO A 24 11.39 -1.04 12.45
CA PRO A 24 11.62 -0.45 13.77
C PRO A 24 10.44 -0.68 14.71
N ALA A 25 9.19 -0.77 14.22
CA ALA A 25 8.03 -1.06 15.07
C ALA A 25 8.13 -2.44 15.77
N LEU A 26 8.68 -3.44 15.08
CA LEU A 26 8.98 -4.76 15.66
C LEU A 26 10.01 -4.70 16.80
N LYS A 27 10.98 -3.77 16.74
CA LYS A 27 12.00 -3.63 17.80
C LYS A 27 11.48 -2.99 19.09
N VAL A 28 10.36 -2.27 19.02
CA VAL A 28 9.79 -1.53 20.15
C VAL A 28 8.57 -2.25 20.75
N ALA A 29 8.10 -3.33 20.12
CA ALA A 29 7.01 -4.16 20.61
C ALA A 29 7.45 -5.06 21.79
N PRO A 30 6.57 -5.36 22.76
CA PRO A 30 5.14 -5.00 22.79
C PRO A 30 4.90 -3.61 23.39
N LEU A 31 4.16 -2.76 22.66
CA LEU A 31 3.85 -1.40 23.08
C LEU A 31 2.33 -1.19 23.16
N VAL A 32 1.83 -0.99 24.37
CA VAL A 32 0.45 -0.55 24.63
C VAL A 32 0.39 0.95 24.41
N VAL A 33 0.00 1.37 23.21
CA VAL A 33 -0.01 2.80 22.83
C VAL A 33 -1.17 3.53 23.49
N THR A 34 -2.32 2.85 23.60
CA THR A 34 -3.51 3.26 24.35
C THR A 34 -4.24 2.01 24.86
N PRO A 35 -5.17 2.10 25.84
CA PRO A 35 -5.95 0.94 26.28
C PRO A 35 -6.81 0.28 25.19
N LEU A 36 -6.99 0.92 24.04
CA LEU A 36 -7.73 0.39 22.88
C LEU A 36 -6.82 -0.07 21.73
N LEU A 37 -5.52 0.22 21.77
CA LEU A 37 -4.58 -0.09 20.69
C LEU A 37 -3.30 -0.73 21.24
N HIS A 38 -3.19 -2.04 21.00
CA HIS A 38 -2.06 -2.86 21.41
C HIS A 38 -1.23 -3.24 20.17
N ILE A 39 0.02 -2.78 20.10
CA ILE A 39 0.94 -3.18 19.05
C ILE A 39 1.78 -4.34 19.57
N ASP A 40 1.43 -5.54 19.10
CA ASP A 40 2.19 -6.78 19.32
C ASP A 40 2.73 -7.34 18.00
N ASN A 41 3.63 -8.32 18.08
CA ASN A 41 4.17 -9.03 16.91
C ASN A 41 3.07 -9.55 15.97
N PHE A 42 1.95 -10.04 16.52
CA PHE A 42 0.81 -10.47 15.72
C PHE A 42 0.19 -9.30 14.92
N ALA A 43 -0.06 -8.16 15.56
CA ALA A 43 -0.59 -6.98 14.89
C ALA A 43 0.37 -6.48 13.79
N CYS A 44 1.68 -6.54 14.05
CA CYS A 44 2.71 -6.16 13.10
C CYS A 44 2.70 -7.05 11.83
N LEU A 45 2.50 -8.35 11.99
CA LEU A 45 2.35 -9.30 10.89
C LEU A 45 1.11 -8.97 10.03
N TYR A 46 -0.03 -8.67 10.65
CA TYR A 46 -1.23 -8.29 9.91
C TYR A 46 -1.09 -6.95 9.19
N MET A 47 -0.41 -5.96 9.79
CA MET A 47 -0.09 -4.70 9.12
C MET A 47 0.76 -4.94 7.85
N ALA A 48 1.76 -5.83 7.93
CA ALA A 48 2.58 -6.18 6.77
C ALA A 48 1.75 -6.83 5.65
N ILE A 49 0.86 -7.77 6.01
CA ILE A 49 -0.03 -8.43 5.04
C ILE A 49 -0.97 -7.43 4.36
N ILE A 50 -1.58 -6.52 5.12
CA ILE A 50 -2.51 -5.52 4.58
C ILE A 50 -1.79 -4.58 3.59
N LEU A 51 -0.58 -4.14 3.94
CA LEU A 51 0.24 -3.29 3.06
C LEU A 51 0.64 -4.06 1.79
N ALA A 52 1.07 -5.32 1.90
CA ALA A 52 1.40 -6.15 0.74
C ALA A 52 0.18 -6.37 -0.19
N SER A 53 -0.99 -6.67 0.39
CA SER A 53 -2.24 -6.81 -0.37
C SER A 53 -2.61 -5.52 -1.09
N THR A 54 -2.43 -4.38 -0.43
CA THR A 54 -2.73 -3.07 -1.02
C THR A 54 -1.78 -2.77 -2.18
N LEU A 55 -0.51 -3.18 -2.09
CA LEU A 55 0.48 -3.04 -3.17
C LEU A 55 0.03 -3.83 -4.40
N ALA A 56 -0.43 -5.07 -4.19
CA ALA A 56 -0.94 -5.93 -5.25
C ALA A 56 -2.19 -5.34 -5.91
N CYS A 57 -3.16 -4.87 -5.11
CA CYS A 57 -4.37 -4.22 -5.61
C CYS A 57 -4.06 -2.96 -6.43
N VAL A 58 -3.17 -2.10 -5.94
CA VAL A 58 -2.76 -0.87 -6.62
C VAL A 58 -1.98 -1.20 -7.90
N THR A 59 -1.14 -2.22 -7.90
CA THR A 59 -0.43 -2.71 -9.10
C THR A 59 -1.40 -3.21 -10.16
N MET A 60 -2.40 -4.01 -9.76
CA MET A 60 -3.43 -4.51 -10.66
C MET A 60 -4.31 -3.38 -11.20
N ALA A 61 -4.71 -2.43 -10.33
CA ALA A 61 -5.48 -1.27 -10.72
C ALA A 61 -4.71 -0.38 -11.71
N HIS A 62 -3.41 -0.19 -11.52
CA HIS A 62 -2.57 0.53 -12.47
C HIS A 62 -2.39 -0.21 -13.79
N ALA A 63 -2.28 -1.55 -13.78
CA ALA A 63 -2.29 -2.34 -15.01
C ALA A 63 -3.63 -2.21 -15.75
N TYR A 64 -4.75 -2.16 -15.02
CA TYR A 64 -6.10 -2.02 -15.58
C TYR A 64 -6.40 -0.60 -16.11
N LEU A 65 -5.93 0.44 -15.40
CA LEU A 65 -6.17 1.86 -15.70
C LEU A 65 -5.03 2.53 -16.49
N GLY A 66 -3.94 1.80 -16.75
CA GLY A 66 -2.71 2.29 -17.38
C GLY A 66 -2.89 2.68 -18.84
N ASP A 67 -2.38 3.86 -19.18
CA ASP A 67 -2.58 4.58 -20.44
C ASP A 67 -2.06 3.81 -21.67
N GLY A 68 -2.94 3.55 -22.64
CA GLY A 68 -2.60 3.53 -24.07
C GLY A 68 -2.20 2.22 -24.75
N LYS A 69 -1.85 1.12 -24.05
CA LYS A 69 -1.51 -0.17 -24.72
C LYS A 69 -2.12 -1.44 -24.13
N ALA A 70 -2.62 -1.40 -22.88
CA ALA A 70 -3.18 -2.59 -22.21
C ALA A 70 -4.37 -2.30 -21.26
N GLY A 71 -4.71 -1.02 -21.03
CA GLY A 71 -5.88 -0.61 -20.23
C GLY A 71 -7.16 -0.56 -21.06
N TYR A 72 -8.31 -0.78 -20.40
CA TYR A 72 -9.64 -0.87 -21.02
C TYR A 72 -9.88 0.23 -22.07
N PRO A 73 -10.11 -0.12 -23.36
CA PRO A 73 -10.47 0.86 -24.37
C PRO A 73 -11.90 1.32 -24.08
N GLY A 74 -12.05 2.34 -23.24
CA GLY A 74 -13.31 3.05 -23.10
C GLY A 74 -13.66 3.68 -24.44
N ASN A 75 -14.65 3.09 -25.12
CA ASN A 75 -15.52 3.67 -26.15
C ASN A 75 -14.87 4.82 -26.94
N ARG A 76 -14.03 4.45 -27.91
CA ARG A 76 -13.31 5.37 -28.81
C ARG A 76 -14.23 5.80 -29.98
N GLU A 77 -15.43 6.26 -29.66
CA GLU A 77 -16.31 7.02 -30.57
C GLU A 77 -16.29 8.50 -30.19
#